data_AF-A0A417LL04-F1
#
_entry.id   AF-A0A417LL04-F1
#
_cell.length_a   1.000
_cell.length_b   1.000
_cell.length_c   1.000
_cell.angle_alpha   90.00
_cell.angle_beta   90.00
_cell.angle_gamma   90.00
#
_symmetry.space_group_name_H-M   'P 1'
#
loop_
_entity.id
_entity.type
_entity.pdbx_description
1 polymer ?
#
loop_
_entity_poly.entity_id
_entity_poly.type
_entity_poly.pdbx_seq_one_letter_code
_entity_poly.pdbx_strand_id
1 'polypeptide(L)'
;MSTKREWTTIKEYEDILFDFYKGIARITINRERYRNAFTPTTTTEMSDALYICRERQDINVIVLTGAGDTAFCAGGDMNVKGHGGYIGKDGVARLNVLDVQKQIRSMPKPVIAAVNGFAIGGGHVLHVVCDLTIASENAIFGQTGPRVGSFDAGFGSSYLARIVGQKKAREIWFLCRKYNAQEALDMGLVNKVVPLDKLEDEYVEWSETMMMHSPLALRMIKAGLNAELDGQAGIQELAGDATMLYYMTEEAQEGGKAFLEKRRPRFEDYPKFP
;
A
#
# COMPACT_ATOMS: atom_id res chain seq x y z
N MET A 1 -18.21 -3.52 25.31
CA MET A 1 -18.30 -2.06 25.08
C MET A 1 -17.11 -1.70 24.20
N SER A 2 -17.34 -1.30 22.94
CA SER A 2 -16.24 -0.85 22.07
C SER A 2 -15.72 0.47 22.64
N THR A 3 -14.50 0.48 23.14
CA THR A 3 -13.80 1.71 23.50
C THR A 3 -13.55 2.48 22.21
N LYS A 4 -14.26 3.59 22.02
CA LYS A 4 -14.10 4.47 20.87
C LYS A 4 -12.63 4.94 20.84
N ARG A 5 -11.89 4.56 19.80
CA ARG A 5 -10.50 5.00 19.62
C ARG A 5 -10.48 6.48 19.27
N GLU A 6 -9.60 7.24 19.91
CA GLU A 6 -9.39 8.66 19.63
C GLU A 6 -8.34 8.80 18.53
N TRP A 7 -8.83 8.88 17.30
CA TRP A 7 -8.02 9.20 16.12
C TRP A 7 -7.78 10.71 16.07
N THR A 8 -6.53 11.13 15.86
CA THR A 8 -6.16 12.54 15.73
C THR A 8 -5.76 12.87 14.30
N THR A 9 -6.34 13.91 13.71
CA THR A 9 -5.97 14.35 12.36
C THR A 9 -4.49 14.72 12.27
N ILE A 10 -3.78 14.19 11.27
CA ILE A 10 -2.40 14.55 10.94
C ILE A 10 -2.38 15.80 10.05
N LYS A 11 -3.22 15.80 9.00
CA LYS A 11 -3.35 16.89 8.03
C LYS A 11 -4.72 16.84 7.36
N GLU A 12 -5.31 18.01 7.14
CA GLU A 12 -6.58 18.17 6.44
C GLU A 12 -6.39 18.13 4.91
N TYR A 13 -7.31 17.48 4.22
CA TYR A 13 -7.35 17.32 2.76
C TYR A 13 -8.78 17.50 2.23
N GLU A 14 -8.94 17.59 0.91
CA GLU A 14 -10.24 17.74 0.26
C GLU A 14 -10.96 16.40 0.08
N ASP A 15 -10.27 15.39 -0.47
CA ASP A 15 -10.86 14.13 -0.91
C ASP A 15 -10.49 12.94 -0.01
N ILE A 16 -9.65 13.12 1.01
CA ILE A 16 -9.25 12.08 1.97
C ILE A 16 -9.31 12.59 3.42
N LEU A 17 -9.41 11.66 4.38
CA LEU A 17 -9.08 11.90 5.79
C LEU A 17 -7.73 11.26 6.09
N PHE A 18 -6.96 11.90 6.97
CA PHE A 18 -5.64 11.42 7.35
C PHE A 18 -5.41 11.52 8.85
N ASP A 19 -5.50 10.39 9.53
CA ASP A 19 -5.53 10.31 10.99
C ASP A 19 -4.35 9.50 11.56
N PHE A 20 -4.08 9.71 12.85
CA PHE A 20 -3.10 8.98 13.64
C PHE A 20 -3.74 8.33 14.87
N TYR A 21 -3.29 7.12 15.21
CA TYR A 21 -3.58 6.46 16.48
C TYR A 21 -2.40 5.56 16.88
N LYS A 22 -1.68 5.90 17.96
CA LYS A 22 -0.65 5.05 18.59
C LYS A 22 0.33 4.37 17.61
N GLY A 23 0.85 5.12 16.65
CA GLY A 23 1.80 4.60 15.65
C GLY A 23 1.16 4.02 14.39
N ILE A 24 -0.15 4.10 14.28
CA ILE A 24 -0.92 3.72 13.09
C ILE A 24 -1.36 5.00 12.39
N ALA A 25 -1.09 5.10 11.10
CA ALA A 25 -1.64 6.14 10.24
C ALA A 25 -2.80 5.58 9.44
N ARG A 26 -3.96 6.26 9.43
CA ARG A 26 -5.13 5.86 8.64
C ARG A 26 -5.38 6.87 7.53
N ILE A 27 -5.32 6.40 6.30
CA ILE A 27 -5.68 7.14 5.09
C ILE A 27 -7.07 6.64 4.67
N THR A 28 -8.06 7.51 4.71
CA THR A 28 -9.45 7.18 4.36
C THR A 28 -9.85 7.95 3.11
N ILE A 29 -10.18 7.27 2.01
CA ILE A 29 -10.74 7.94 0.83
C ILE A 29 -12.14 8.47 1.19
N ASN A 30 -12.36 9.77 1.10
CA ASN A 30 -13.54 10.45 1.64
C ASN A 30 -14.44 11.03 0.54
N ARG A 31 -14.92 10.16 -0.35
CA ARG A 31 -15.80 10.52 -1.47
C ARG A 31 -16.99 9.58 -1.56
N GLU A 32 -17.69 9.38 -0.44
CA GLU A 32 -18.74 8.35 -0.28
C GLU A 32 -19.81 8.40 -1.37
N ARG A 33 -20.22 9.62 -1.77
CA ARG A 33 -21.19 9.86 -2.85
C ARG A 33 -20.80 9.18 -4.17
N TYR A 34 -19.50 9.03 -4.43
CA TYR A 34 -18.93 8.39 -5.62
C TYR A 34 -18.40 6.98 -5.33
N ARG A 35 -18.85 6.35 -4.23
CA ARG A 35 -18.32 5.07 -3.72
C ARG A 35 -16.80 5.10 -3.58
N ASN A 36 -16.28 6.23 -3.10
CA ASN A 36 -14.85 6.44 -2.90
C ASN A 36 -14.02 6.26 -4.19
N ALA A 37 -14.59 6.60 -5.34
CA ALA A 37 -13.83 6.68 -6.60
C ALA A 37 -12.79 7.81 -6.51
N PHE A 38 -11.58 7.59 -7.00
CA PHE A 38 -10.49 8.58 -6.93
C PHE A 38 -10.43 9.47 -8.17
N THR A 39 -10.10 10.74 -7.96
CA THR A 39 -9.72 11.70 -9.00
C THR A 39 -8.20 11.91 -8.99
N PRO A 40 -7.64 12.70 -9.92
CA PRO A 40 -6.26 13.16 -9.80
C PRO A 40 -5.98 13.95 -8.51
N THR A 41 -6.96 14.67 -7.95
CA THR A 41 -6.84 15.32 -6.63
C THR A 41 -6.69 14.26 -5.55
N THR A 42 -7.62 13.31 -5.47
CA THR A 42 -7.59 12.22 -4.47
C THR A 42 -6.26 11.48 -4.46
N THR A 43 -5.77 11.06 -5.64
CA THR A 43 -4.49 10.35 -5.77
C THR A 43 -3.28 11.20 -5.40
N THR A 44 -3.32 12.52 -5.65
CA THR A 44 -2.25 13.45 -5.25
C THR A 44 -2.21 13.59 -3.73
N GLU A 45 -3.37 13.73 -3.08
CA GLU A 45 -3.47 13.80 -1.62
C GLU A 45 -3.04 12.49 -0.96
N MET A 46 -3.44 11.34 -1.51
CA MET A 46 -2.96 10.03 -1.05
C MET A 46 -1.44 9.91 -1.17
N SER A 47 -0.85 10.37 -2.28
CA SER A 47 0.59 10.37 -2.47
C SER A 47 1.31 11.23 -1.44
N ASP A 48 0.79 12.42 -1.14
CA ASP A 48 1.33 13.31 -0.10
C ASP A 48 1.20 12.68 1.30
N ALA A 49 0.05 12.09 1.63
CA ALA A 49 -0.16 11.39 2.90
C ALA A 49 0.80 10.19 3.07
N LEU A 50 1.02 9.41 2.01
CA LEU A 50 1.98 8.29 2.01
C LEU A 50 3.42 8.77 2.18
N TYR A 51 3.79 9.92 1.59
CA TYR A 51 5.09 10.55 1.83
C TYR A 51 5.26 10.97 3.29
N ILE A 52 4.26 11.62 3.88
CA ILE A 52 4.27 11.95 5.32
C ILE A 52 4.40 10.69 6.18
N CYS A 53 3.64 9.64 5.84
CA CYS A 53 3.73 8.35 6.52
C CYS A 53 5.14 7.75 6.45
N ARG A 54 5.83 7.87 5.31
CA ARG A 54 7.20 7.38 5.15
C ARG A 54 8.18 8.10 6.06
N GLU A 55 8.11 9.42 6.12
CA GLU A 55 9.09 10.28 6.81
C GLU A 55 8.88 10.36 8.34
N ARG A 56 7.64 10.26 8.82
CA ARG A 56 7.34 10.31 10.26
C ARG A 56 7.82 9.06 10.98
N GLN A 57 8.80 9.21 11.87
CA GLN A 57 9.38 8.09 12.63
C GLN A 57 8.43 7.48 13.65
N ASP A 58 7.38 8.19 14.05
CA ASP A 58 6.37 7.73 14.99
C ASP A 58 5.24 6.91 14.32
N ILE A 59 5.21 6.82 12.99
CA ILE A 59 4.28 5.95 12.24
C ILE A 59 4.98 4.63 11.92
N ASN A 60 4.37 3.51 12.28
CA ASN A 60 4.90 2.16 12.06
C ASN A 60 4.09 1.39 11.01
N VAL A 61 2.77 1.54 11.00
CA VAL A 61 1.84 0.82 10.11
C VAL A 61 0.87 1.82 9.48
N ILE A 62 0.53 1.60 8.20
CA ILE A 62 -0.44 2.40 7.47
C ILE A 62 -1.69 1.56 7.22
N VAL A 63 -2.86 2.14 7.39
CA VAL A 63 -4.14 1.55 7.04
C VAL A 63 -4.78 2.41 5.94
N LEU A 64 -5.12 1.79 4.82
CA LEU A 64 -5.92 2.38 3.75
C LEU A 64 -7.35 1.87 3.86
N THR A 65 -8.34 2.77 3.85
CA THR A 65 -9.76 2.40 3.86
C THR A 65 -10.63 3.43 3.10
N GLY A 66 -11.93 3.17 2.97
CA GLY A 66 -12.90 4.11 2.41
C GLY A 66 -13.81 4.70 3.50
N ALA A 67 -14.28 5.93 3.32
CA ALA A 67 -15.29 6.51 4.20
C ALA A 67 -16.62 5.76 4.06
N GLY A 68 -17.43 5.77 5.13
CA GLY A 68 -18.71 5.08 5.19
C GLY A 68 -18.60 3.57 5.37
N ASP A 69 -19.65 2.85 4.99
CA ASP A 69 -19.81 1.39 5.13
C ASP A 69 -20.06 0.67 3.79
N THR A 70 -20.06 1.43 2.70
CA THR A 70 -20.53 0.94 1.40
C THR A 70 -19.36 0.60 0.47
N ALA A 71 -18.26 1.34 0.52
CA ALA A 71 -17.17 1.17 -0.45
C ALA A 71 -15.81 1.45 0.16
N PHE A 72 -14.86 0.57 -0.12
CA PHE A 72 -13.44 0.87 0.02
C PHE A 72 -13.02 1.87 -1.06
N CYS A 73 -13.19 1.49 -2.33
CA CYS A 73 -12.88 2.33 -3.49
C CYS A 73 -13.47 1.72 -4.78
N ALA A 74 -14.13 2.54 -5.59
CA ALA A 74 -14.69 2.14 -6.88
C ALA A 74 -13.72 2.31 -8.08
N GLY A 75 -12.46 2.70 -7.83
CA GLY A 75 -11.46 2.97 -8.87
C GLY A 75 -11.48 4.42 -9.34
N GLY A 76 -10.95 4.68 -10.53
CA GLY A 76 -10.89 6.03 -11.05
C GLY A 76 -12.26 6.57 -11.42
N ASP A 77 -12.54 7.80 -11.02
CA ASP A 77 -13.82 8.47 -11.21
C ASP A 77 -14.10 8.69 -12.71
N MET A 78 -15.08 7.97 -13.23
CA MET A 78 -15.45 8.01 -14.64
C MET A 78 -16.00 9.38 -15.07
N ASN A 79 -16.45 10.22 -14.14
CA ASN A 79 -16.93 11.57 -14.45
C ASN A 79 -15.80 12.51 -14.89
N VAL A 80 -14.55 12.21 -14.52
CA VAL A 80 -13.37 13.01 -14.91
C VAL A 80 -12.45 12.28 -15.87
N LYS A 81 -12.88 11.13 -16.42
CA LYS A 81 -12.12 10.42 -17.47
C LYS A 81 -12.27 11.15 -18.80
N GLY A 82 -11.15 11.50 -19.41
CA GLY A 82 -11.08 12.16 -20.71
C GLY A 82 -10.05 11.54 -21.64
N HIS A 83 -9.62 12.30 -22.65
CA HIS A 83 -8.58 11.85 -23.57
C HIS A 83 -7.22 11.76 -22.85
N GLY A 84 -6.58 10.59 -22.90
CA GLY A 84 -5.26 10.36 -22.31
C GLY A 84 -5.23 10.02 -20.81
N GLY A 85 -6.35 10.08 -20.09
CA GLY A 85 -6.39 9.74 -18.66
C GLY A 85 -7.52 10.42 -17.90
N TYR A 86 -7.34 10.56 -16.58
CA TYR A 86 -8.24 11.30 -15.71
C TYR A 86 -7.81 12.77 -15.68
N ILE A 87 -8.73 13.68 -16.01
CA ILE A 87 -8.44 15.11 -16.18
C ILE A 87 -8.42 15.79 -14.81
N GLY A 88 -7.27 16.36 -14.44
CA GLY A 88 -7.12 17.14 -13.22
C GLY A 88 -7.83 18.50 -13.31
N LYS A 89 -7.95 19.19 -12.17
CA LYS A 89 -8.48 20.57 -12.11
C LYS A 89 -7.66 21.56 -12.95
N ASP A 90 -6.40 21.24 -13.21
CA ASP A 90 -5.45 21.95 -14.08
C ASP A 90 -5.63 21.65 -15.58
N GLY A 91 -6.57 20.77 -15.95
CA GLY A 91 -6.80 20.34 -17.33
C GLY A 91 -5.83 19.25 -17.82
N VAL A 92 -4.91 18.77 -16.98
CA VAL A 92 -3.91 17.78 -17.37
C VAL A 92 -4.44 16.36 -17.17
N ALA A 93 -4.32 15.52 -18.20
CA ALA A 93 -4.67 14.11 -18.12
C ALA A 93 -3.61 13.31 -17.34
N ARG A 94 -4.05 12.47 -16.39
CA ARG A 94 -3.17 11.74 -15.47
C ARG A 94 -3.59 10.27 -15.30
N LEU A 95 -2.59 9.46 -14.96
CA LEU A 95 -2.71 8.09 -14.43
C LEU A 95 -1.88 7.95 -13.13
N ASN A 96 -1.85 9.01 -12.31
CA ASN A 96 -1.03 9.13 -11.11
C ASN A 96 -1.40 8.16 -9.97
N VAL A 97 -2.50 7.39 -10.11
CA VAL A 97 -2.71 6.20 -9.26
C VAL A 97 -1.57 5.19 -9.38
N LEU A 98 -0.87 5.13 -10.53
CA LEU A 98 0.30 4.27 -10.71
C LEU A 98 1.46 4.67 -9.79
N ASP A 99 1.58 5.96 -9.45
CA ASP A 99 2.59 6.44 -8.52
C ASP A 99 2.21 6.06 -7.07
N VAL A 100 0.93 6.18 -6.72
CA VAL A 100 0.38 5.71 -5.43
C VAL A 100 0.61 4.20 -5.26
N GLN A 101 0.36 3.39 -6.30
CA GLN A 101 0.63 1.95 -6.26
C GLN A 101 2.10 1.63 -5.95
N LYS A 102 3.03 2.33 -6.60
CA LYS A 102 4.47 2.19 -6.36
C LYS A 102 4.84 2.64 -4.95
N GLN A 103 4.29 3.76 -4.47
CA GLN A 103 4.58 4.27 -3.13
C GLN A 103 4.14 3.28 -2.04
N ILE A 104 2.93 2.72 -2.14
CA ILE A 104 2.45 1.70 -1.20
C ILE A 104 3.40 0.49 -1.18
N ARG A 105 3.81 0.04 -2.35
CA ARG A 105 4.66 -1.15 -2.51
C ARG A 105 6.10 -0.93 -2.03
N SER A 106 6.70 0.20 -2.35
CA SER A 106 8.11 0.51 -2.06
C SER A 106 8.34 1.18 -0.70
N MET A 107 7.29 1.58 0.03
CA MET A 107 7.48 2.22 1.33
C MET A 107 7.97 1.21 2.39
N PRO A 108 8.88 1.60 3.29
CA PRO A 108 9.51 0.70 4.25
C PRO A 108 8.64 0.35 5.48
N LYS A 109 7.32 0.44 5.34
CA LYS A 109 6.34 0.25 6.40
C LYS A 109 5.19 -0.63 5.89
N PRO A 110 4.63 -1.54 6.71
CA PRO A 110 3.47 -2.32 6.32
C PRO A 110 2.25 -1.45 6.03
N VAL A 111 1.49 -1.81 5.00
CA VAL A 111 0.25 -1.16 4.58
C VAL A 111 -0.87 -2.20 4.57
N ILE A 112 -1.90 -1.98 5.36
CA ILE A 112 -3.11 -2.81 5.42
C ILE A 112 -4.22 -2.12 4.61
N ALA A 113 -4.86 -2.83 3.69
CA ALA A 113 -6.17 -2.43 3.17
C ALA A 113 -7.28 -2.96 4.10
N ALA A 114 -8.02 -2.05 4.74
CA ALA A 114 -9.23 -2.37 5.49
C ALA A 114 -10.44 -2.16 4.58
N VAL A 115 -10.93 -3.24 3.96
CA VAL A 115 -11.95 -3.18 2.91
C VAL A 115 -13.35 -3.27 3.53
N ASN A 116 -14.04 -2.14 3.60
CA ASN A 116 -15.36 -1.93 4.21
C ASN A 116 -16.53 -1.92 3.21
N GLY A 117 -16.45 -2.73 2.14
CA GLY A 117 -17.47 -2.77 1.09
C GLY A 117 -16.89 -2.98 -0.31
N PHE A 118 -17.39 -2.26 -1.32
CA PHE A 118 -16.91 -2.37 -2.70
C PHE A 118 -15.43 -1.97 -2.86
N ALA A 119 -14.59 -2.91 -3.30
CA ALA A 119 -13.23 -2.70 -3.82
C ALA A 119 -13.20 -3.12 -5.30
N ILE A 120 -13.48 -2.17 -6.20
CA ILE A 120 -13.77 -2.43 -7.61
C ILE A 120 -12.82 -1.68 -8.54
N GLY A 121 -12.40 -2.31 -9.64
CA GLY A 121 -11.60 -1.68 -10.68
C GLY A 121 -10.24 -1.19 -10.16
N GLY A 122 -9.94 0.11 -10.31
CA GLY A 122 -8.72 0.68 -9.72
C GLY A 122 -8.67 0.54 -8.19
N GLY A 123 -9.81 0.55 -7.51
CA GLY A 123 -9.90 0.30 -6.07
C GLY A 123 -9.65 -1.17 -5.71
N HIS A 124 -9.94 -2.09 -6.64
CA HIS A 124 -9.51 -3.48 -6.50
C HIS A 124 -7.98 -3.58 -6.57
N VAL A 125 -7.33 -2.85 -7.48
CA VAL A 125 -5.86 -2.87 -7.56
C VAL A 125 -5.22 -2.24 -6.32
N LEU A 126 -5.81 -1.19 -5.75
CA LEU A 126 -5.29 -0.56 -4.53
C LEU A 126 -5.20 -1.52 -3.34
N HIS A 127 -6.21 -2.37 -3.09
CA HIS A 127 -6.08 -3.37 -2.00
C HIS A 127 -5.07 -4.47 -2.37
N VAL A 128 -5.00 -4.87 -3.64
CA VAL A 128 -4.04 -5.87 -4.12
C VAL A 128 -2.60 -5.45 -3.89
N VAL A 129 -2.27 -4.15 -4.02
CA VAL A 129 -0.89 -3.67 -3.81
C VAL A 129 -0.55 -3.36 -2.35
N CYS A 130 -1.53 -3.30 -1.44
CA CYS A 130 -1.26 -3.29 -0.01
C CYS A 130 -0.62 -4.62 0.41
N ASP A 131 0.16 -4.60 1.50
CA ASP A 131 0.86 -5.80 1.96
C ASP A 131 -0.11 -6.86 2.49
N LEU A 132 -1.19 -6.40 3.14
CA LEU A 132 -2.23 -7.23 3.73
C LEU A 132 -3.62 -6.62 3.47
N THR A 133 -4.63 -7.47 3.36
CA THR A 133 -6.04 -7.06 3.25
C THR A 133 -6.87 -7.74 4.34
N ILE A 134 -7.56 -6.93 5.14
CA ILE A 134 -8.61 -7.36 6.07
C ILE A 134 -9.94 -6.88 5.49
N ALA A 135 -10.86 -7.80 5.27
CA ALA A 135 -12.15 -7.52 4.65
C ALA A 135 -13.28 -7.58 5.68
N SER A 136 -14.24 -6.67 5.58
CA SER A 136 -15.52 -6.84 6.25
C SER A 136 -16.37 -7.89 5.53
N GLU A 137 -17.33 -8.49 6.21
CA GLU A 137 -18.27 -9.46 5.62
C GLU A 137 -19.08 -8.88 4.44
N ASN A 138 -19.33 -7.57 4.43
CA ASN A 138 -20.02 -6.88 3.33
C ASN A 138 -19.08 -6.47 2.17
N ALA A 139 -17.81 -6.85 2.21
CA ALA A 139 -16.86 -6.53 1.16
C ALA A 139 -17.18 -7.24 -0.16
N ILE A 140 -16.99 -6.52 -1.27
CA ILE A 140 -17.23 -7.02 -2.63
C ILE A 140 -16.06 -6.63 -3.53
N PHE A 141 -15.46 -7.62 -4.16
CA PHE A 141 -14.23 -7.50 -4.96
C PHE A 141 -14.52 -7.74 -6.44
N GLY A 142 -13.77 -7.08 -7.31
CA GLY A 142 -13.78 -7.42 -8.73
C GLY A 142 -13.19 -6.37 -9.65
N GLN A 143 -12.81 -6.80 -10.85
CA GLN A 143 -12.37 -5.91 -11.92
C GLN A 143 -13.52 -5.56 -12.85
N THR A 144 -13.47 -4.37 -13.44
CA THR A 144 -14.48 -3.89 -14.40
C THR A 144 -13.87 -3.39 -15.70
N GLY A 145 -12.54 -3.32 -15.80
CA GLY A 145 -11.81 -2.66 -16.89
C GLY A 145 -12.38 -2.97 -18.28
N PRO A 146 -12.40 -4.25 -18.73
CA PRO A 146 -12.95 -4.61 -20.04
C PRO A 146 -14.39 -4.14 -20.29
N ARG A 147 -15.24 -4.05 -19.24
CA ARG A 147 -16.62 -3.55 -19.36
C ARG A 147 -16.71 -2.03 -19.50
N VAL A 148 -15.71 -1.27 -19.02
CA VAL A 148 -15.73 0.20 -18.97
C VAL A 148 -14.64 0.85 -19.83
N GLY A 149 -14.04 0.09 -20.75
CA GLY A 149 -12.98 0.56 -21.63
C GLY A 149 -11.71 0.95 -20.88
N SER A 150 -11.22 0.06 -20.01
CA SER A 150 -9.98 0.22 -19.24
C SER A 150 -9.32 -1.13 -18.97
N PHE A 151 -8.11 -1.13 -18.43
CA PHE A 151 -7.42 -2.31 -17.88
C PHE A 151 -6.26 -1.84 -17.01
N ASP A 152 -5.80 -2.71 -16.11
CA ASP A 152 -4.52 -2.55 -15.41
C ASP A 152 -3.70 -3.82 -15.65
N ALA A 153 -2.78 -3.73 -16.61
CA ALA A 153 -1.89 -4.82 -17.00
C ALA A 153 -0.55 -4.80 -16.22
N GLY A 154 -0.40 -3.88 -15.26
CA GLY A 154 0.71 -3.83 -14.32
C GLY A 154 0.42 -4.72 -13.11
N PHE A 155 0.53 -4.15 -11.91
CA PHE A 155 0.25 -4.87 -10.66
C PHE A 155 -1.20 -5.39 -10.59
N GLY A 156 -2.16 -4.73 -11.25
CA GLY A 156 -3.53 -5.22 -11.33
C GLY A 156 -3.67 -6.59 -11.99
N SER A 157 -2.69 -7.00 -12.81
CA SER A 157 -2.68 -8.29 -13.50
C SER A 157 -1.55 -9.21 -13.03
N SER A 158 -0.29 -8.78 -13.10
CA SER A 158 0.85 -9.63 -12.79
C SER A 158 0.93 -9.97 -11.30
N TYR A 159 0.77 -8.97 -10.43
CA TYR A 159 0.81 -9.17 -8.98
C TYR A 159 -0.43 -9.90 -8.46
N LEU A 160 -1.61 -9.57 -8.99
CA LEU A 160 -2.84 -10.34 -8.72
C LEU A 160 -2.65 -11.84 -9.02
N ALA A 161 -1.99 -12.20 -10.13
CA ALA A 161 -1.72 -13.59 -10.47
C ALA A 161 -0.72 -14.28 -9.52
N ARG A 162 0.11 -13.53 -8.79
CA ARG A 162 0.99 -14.07 -7.74
C ARG A 162 0.24 -14.35 -6.43
N ILE A 163 -0.91 -13.71 -6.24
CA ILE A 163 -1.77 -13.89 -5.08
C ILE A 163 -2.74 -15.07 -5.32
N VAL A 164 -3.59 -14.98 -6.35
CA VAL A 164 -4.68 -15.93 -6.59
C VAL A 164 -4.38 -16.99 -7.65
N GLY A 165 -3.18 -16.96 -8.23
CA GLY A 165 -2.79 -17.82 -9.35
C GLY A 165 -3.36 -17.39 -10.71
N GLN A 166 -2.77 -17.91 -11.79
CA GLN A 166 -3.07 -17.52 -13.17
C GLN A 166 -4.53 -17.75 -13.59
N LYS A 167 -5.17 -18.84 -13.13
CA LYS A 167 -6.55 -19.16 -13.50
C LYS A 167 -7.53 -18.14 -12.93
N LYS A 168 -7.43 -17.82 -11.64
CA LYS A 168 -8.33 -16.86 -10.99
C LYS A 168 -8.06 -15.43 -11.42
N ALA A 169 -6.82 -15.01 -11.60
CA ALA A 169 -6.52 -13.68 -12.10
C ALA A 169 -7.16 -13.42 -13.48
N ARG A 170 -7.09 -14.40 -14.40
CA ARG A 170 -7.77 -14.32 -15.71
C ARG A 170 -9.29 -14.35 -15.59
N GLU A 171 -9.84 -15.18 -14.71
CA GLU A 171 -11.29 -15.23 -14.43
C GLU A 171 -11.82 -13.86 -13.96
N ILE A 172 -11.13 -13.24 -12.99
CA ILE A 172 -11.47 -11.92 -12.45
C ILE A 172 -11.48 -10.86 -13.56
N TRP A 173 -10.42 -10.80 -14.37
CA TRP A 173 -10.31 -9.79 -15.44
C TRP A 173 -11.26 -10.04 -16.60
N PHE A 174 -11.34 -11.27 -17.11
CA PHE A 174 -12.07 -11.56 -18.35
C PHE A 174 -13.58 -11.57 -18.13
N LEU A 175 -14.04 -12.05 -16.98
CA LEU A 175 -15.47 -12.14 -16.69
C LEU A 175 -16.01 -10.91 -15.96
N CYS A 176 -15.14 -10.10 -15.36
CA CYS A 176 -15.53 -8.91 -14.59
C CYS A 176 -16.67 -9.21 -13.58
N ARG A 177 -16.61 -10.39 -12.96
CA ARG A 177 -17.55 -10.83 -11.91
C ARG A 177 -17.21 -10.13 -10.60
N LYS A 178 -18.21 -10.11 -9.71
CA LYS A 178 -18.06 -9.69 -8.33
C LYS A 178 -17.88 -10.94 -7.46
N TYR A 179 -17.02 -10.83 -6.46
CA TYR A 179 -16.74 -11.87 -5.48
C TYR A 179 -17.01 -11.30 -4.09
N ASN A 180 -17.68 -12.07 -3.23
CA ASN A 180 -17.91 -11.69 -1.84
C ASN A 180 -16.65 -11.91 -0.99
N ALA A 181 -16.69 -11.46 0.28
CA ALA A 181 -15.56 -11.56 1.19
C ALA A 181 -15.08 -13.01 1.41
N GLN A 182 -16.00 -13.97 1.50
CA GLN A 182 -15.64 -15.39 1.68
C GLN A 182 -15.00 -15.97 0.42
N GLU A 183 -15.55 -15.70 -0.77
CA GLU A 183 -14.94 -16.12 -2.03
C GLU A 183 -13.54 -15.53 -2.21
N ALA A 184 -13.34 -14.28 -1.78
CA ALA A 184 -12.03 -13.63 -1.78
C ALA A 184 -11.05 -14.31 -0.81
N LEU A 185 -11.51 -14.72 0.37
CA LEU A 185 -10.70 -15.47 1.33
C LEU A 185 -10.33 -16.85 0.79
N ASP A 186 -11.30 -17.58 0.25
CA ASP A 186 -11.12 -18.94 -0.28
C ASP A 186 -10.12 -18.99 -1.46
N MET A 187 -10.04 -17.92 -2.25
CA MET A 187 -9.06 -17.82 -3.34
C MET A 187 -7.71 -17.22 -2.93
N GLY A 188 -7.53 -16.87 -1.65
CA GLY A 188 -6.30 -16.26 -1.13
C GLY A 188 -6.13 -14.77 -1.45
N LEU A 189 -7.18 -14.09 -1.90
CA LEU A 189 -7.15 -12.66 -2.25
C LEU A 189 -7.11 -11.73 -1.03
N VAL A 190 -7.67 -12.18 0.10
CA VAL A 190 -7.67 -11.45 1.37
C VAL A 190 -7.18 -12.33 2.51
N ASN A 191 -6.62 -11.73 3.56
CA ASN A 191 -5.99 -12.47 4.65
C ASN A 191 -6.99 -12.86 5.75
N LYS A 192 -8.01 -12.02 6.01
CA LYS A 192 -9.03 -12.29 7.03
C LYS A 192 -10.34 -11.59 6.68
N VAL A 193 -11.46 -12.22 7.07
CA VAL A 193 -12.81 -11.67 6.99
C VAL A 193 -13.38 -11.52 8.40
N VAL A 194 -13.98 -10.37 8.70
CA VAL A 194 -14.60 -10.05 10.00
C VAL A 194 -15.92 -9.30 9.82
N PRO A 195 -16.83 -9.29 10.81
CA PRO A 195 -17.99 -8.41 10.80
C PRO A 195 -17.58 -6.94 10.59
N LEU A 196 -18.41 -6.16 9.89
CA LEU A 196 -18.09 -4.77 9.55
C LEU A 196 -17.77 -3.91 10.79
N ASP A 197 -18.53 -4.09 11.88
CA ASP A 197 -18.33 -3.37 13.15
C ASP A 197 -17.07 -3.82 13.92
N LYS A 198 -16.39 -4.87 13.43
CA LYS A 198 -15.12 -5.39 13.95
C LYS A 198 -13.91 -5.09 13.07
N LEU A 199 -14.12 -4.50 11.88
CA LEU A 199 -13.04 -4.23 10.94
C LEU A 199 -11.94 -3.34 11.55
N GLU A 200 -12.32 -2.27 12.26
CA GLU A 200 -11.35 -1.40 12.95
C GLU A 200 -10.63 -2.10 14.09
N ASP A 201 -11.33 -2.92 14.88
CA ASP A 201 -10.71 -3.67 15.96
C ASP A 201 -9.62 -4.59 15.41
N GLU A 202 -9.92 -5.30 14.31
CA GLU A 202 -9.02 -6.28 13.72
C GLU A 202 -7.77 -5.65 13.09
N TYR A 203 -7.91 -4.57 12.28
CA TYR A 203 -6.72 -3.95 11.67
C TYR A 203 -5.83 -3.27 12.71
N VAL A 204 -6.41 -2.77 13.81
CA VAL A 204 -5.62 -2.20 14.92
C VAL A 204 -4.86 -3.31 15.64
N GLU A 205 -5.49 -4.44 15.93
CA GLU A 205 -4.83 -5.60 16.53
C GLU A 205 -3.64 -6.09 15.69
N TRP A 206 -3.82 -6.21 14.37
CA TRP A 206 -2.74 -6.61 13.46
C TRP A 206 -1.61 -5.58 13.41
N SER A 207 -1.98 -4.29 13.43
CA SER A 207 -1.00 -3.21 13.46
C SER A 207 -0.19 -3.22 14.76
N GLU A 208 -0.86 -3.34 15.92
CA GLU A 208 -0.22 -3.44 17.24
C GLU A 208 0.68 -4.66 17.33
N THR A 209 0.26 -5.79 16.76
CA THR A 209 1.10 -7.00 16.66
C THR A 209 2.37 -6.73 15.83
N MET A 210 2.25 -6.09 14.66
CA MET A 210 3.43 -5.73 13.86
C MET A 210 4.35 -4.73 14.57
N MET A 211 3.81 -3.84 15.40
CA MET A 211 4.60 -2.88 16.20
C MET A 211 5.40 -3.55 17.33
N MET A 212 5.10 -4.80 17.68
CA MET A 212 5.92 -5.61 18.61
C MET A 212 7.12 -6.28 17.93
N HIS A 213 7.23 -6.20 16.59
CA HIS A 213 8.32 -6.79 15.82
C HIS A 213 9.38 -5.76 15.43
N SER A 214 10.58 -6.23 15.05
CA SER A 214 11.67 -5.35 14.59
C SER A 214 11.27 -4.60 13.32
N PRO A 215 11.23 -3.25 13.33
CA PRO A 215 10.90 -2.47 12.14
C PRO A 215 11.86 -2.71 10.97
N LEU A 216 13.14 -2.92 11.28
CA LEU A 216 14.16 -3.25 10.31
C LEU A 216 13.91 -4.62 9.67
N ALA A 217 13.51 -5.62 10.45
CA ALA A 217 13.19 -6.94 9.91
C ALA A 217 11.97 -6.88 8.97
N LEU A 218 10.90 -6.19 9.39
CA LEU A 218 9.71 -6.00 8.55
C LEU A 218 10.04 -5.31 7.22
N ARG A 219 10.86 -4.25 7.27
CA ARG A 219 11.35 -3.56 6.08
C ARG A 219 12.12 -4.50 5.14
N MET A 220 13.09 -5.24 5.67
CA MET A 220 13.91 -6.17 4.87
C MET A 220 13.07 -7.27 4.22
N ILE A 221 12.08 -7.81 4.95
CA ILE A 221 11.15 -8.80 4.39
C ILE A 221 10.32 -8.20 3.27
N LYS A 222 9.77 -6.99 3.45
CA LYS A 222 9.01 -6.29 2.40
C LYS A 222 9.85 -6.06 1.14
N ALA A 223 11.07 -5.54 1.29
CA ALA A 223 12.00 -5.34 0.17
C ALA A 223 12.37 -6.66 -0.53
N GLY A 224 12.58 -7.74 0.23
CA GLY A 224 12.85 -9.07 -0.32
C GLY A 224 11.69 -9.65 -1.12
N LEU A 225 10.45 -9.49 -0.63
CA LEU A 225 9.24 -9.90 -1.34
C LEU A 225 9.06 -9.09 -2.64
N ASN A 226 9.38 -7.80 -2.63
CA ASN A 226 9.36 -6.97 -3.83
C ASN A 226 10.42 -7.40 -4.86
N ALA A 227 11.64 -7.72 -4.40
CA ALA A 227 12.76 -8.13 -5.26
C ALA A 227 12.47 -9.38 -6.11
N GLU A 228 11.62 -10.28 -5.62
CA GLU A 228 11.18 -11.47 -6.38
C GLU A 228 10.39 -11.10 -7.64
N LEU A 229 9.70 -9.96 -7.64
CA LEU A 229 8.73 -9.58 -8.66
C LEU A 229 9.19 -8.40 -9.52
N ASP A 230 9.93 -7.47 -8.94
CA ASP A 230 10.22 -6.17 -9.56
C ASP A 230 11.64 -6.09 -10.15
N GLY A 231 12.37 -7.22 -10.17
CA GLY A 231 13.69 -7.33 -10.77
C GLY A 231 14.65 -6.28 -10.21
N GLN A 232 15.27 -5.48 -11.09
CA GLN A 232 16.24 -4.46 -10.68
C GLN A 232 15.66 -3.40 -9.74
N ALA A 233 14.37 -3.07 -9.84
CA ALA A 233 13.74 -2.10 -8.94
C ALA A 233 13.63 -2.65 -7.51
N GLY A 234 13.21 -3.91 -7.36
CA GLY A 234 13.17 -4.52 -6.03
C GLY A 234 14.58 -4.84 -5.47
N ILE A 235 15.55 -5.17 -6.33
CA ILE A 235 16.96 -5.27 -5.93
C ILE A 235 17.47 -3.91 -5.41
N GLN A 236 17.07 -2.79 -6.03
CA GLN A 236 17.46 -1.46 -5.58
C GLN A 236 16.97 -1.17 -4.16
N GLU A 237 15.73 -1.55 -3.83
CA GLU A 237 15.17 -1.41 -2.48
C GLU A 237 15.96 -2.25 -1.47
N LEU A 238 16.13 -3.55 -1.76
CA LEU A 238 16.84 -4.48 -0.88
C LEU A 238 18.31 -4.09 -0.67
N ALA A 239 19.02 -3.74 -1.75
CA ALA A 239 20.41 -3.31 -1.69
C ALA A 239 20.56 -1.93 -1.02
N GLY A 240 19.57 -1.05 -1.16
CA GLY A 240 19.49 0.21 -0.44
C GLY A 240 19.45 0.00 1.07
N ASP A 241 18.61 -0.93 1.55
CA ASP A 241 18.57 -1.28 2.98
C ASP A 241 19.83 -2.02 3.44
N ALA A 242 20.43 -2.89 2.62
CA ALA A 242 21.73 -3.48 2.91
C ALA A 242 22.84 -2.41 3.04
N THR A 243 22.79 -1.37 2.21
CA THR A 243 23.71 -0.22 2.30
C THR A 243 23.49 0.56 3.60
N MET A 244 22.23 0.81 3.97
CA MET A 244 21.89 1.44 5.25
C MET A 244 22.44 0.64 6.44
N LEU A 245 22.30 -0.68 6.42
CA LEU A 245 22.86 -1.57 7.45
C LEU A 245 24.39 -1.52 7.48
N TYR A 246 25.03 -1.58 6.32
CA TYR A 246 26.48 -1.45 6.22
C TYR A 246 26.97 -0.13 6.84
N TYR A 247 26.26 0.98 6.61
CA TYR A 247 26.62 2.29 7.18
C TYR A 247 26.52 2.36 8.71
N MET A 248 25.86 1.41 9.37
CA MET A 248 25.86 1.30 10.83
C MET A 248 27.11 0.59 11.39
N THR A 249 27.94 -0.02 10.53
CA THR A 249 29.12 -0.80 10.94
C THR A 249 30.38 0.06 11.10
N GLU A 250 31.32 -0.42 11.91
CA GLU A 250 32.64 0.21 12.04
C GLU A 250 33.46 0.15 10.74
N GLU A 251 33.33 -0.93 9.95
CA GLU A 251 34.02 -1.09 8.66
C GLU A 251 33.61 0.02 7.67
N ALA A 252 32.32 0.34 7.58
CA ALA A 252 31.86 1.45 6.74
C ALA A 252 32.37 2.81 7.24
N GLN A 253 32.38 3.03 8.57
CA GLN A 253 32.86 4.27 9.16
C GLN A 253 34.35 4.50 8.92
N GLU A 254 35.17 3.45 8.92
CA GLU A 254 36.61 3.54 8.62
C GLU A 254 36.87 4.07 7.22
N GLY A 255 36.14 3.58 6.20
CA GLY A 255 36.26 4.08 4.84
C GLY A 255 35.99 5.59 4.74
N GLY A 256 34.93 6.07 5.40
CA GLY A 256 34.59 7.49 5.45
C GLY A 256 35.64 8.35 6.18
N LYS A 257 36.12 7.89 7.35
CA LYS A 257 37.15 8.58 8.12
C LYS A 257 38.46 8.68 7.35
N ALA A 258 38.93 7.56 6.77
CA ALA A 258 40.17 7.52 6.01
C ALA A 258 40.16 8.48 4.81
N PHE A 259 39.02 8.57 4.10
CA PHE A 259 38.84 9.51 3.00
C PHE A 259 38.98 10.98 3.46
N LEU A 260 38.29 11.36 4.54
CA LEU A 260 38.34 12.73 5.08
C LEU A 260 39.74 13.09 5.63
N GLU A 261 40.41 12.12 6.26
CA GLU A 261 41.76 12.27 6.81
C GLU A 261 42.86 12.12 5.74
N LYS A 262 42.50 11.85 4.48
CA LYS A 262 43.42 11.63 3.34
C LYS A 262 44.48 10.56 3.61
N ARG A 263 44.11 9.51 4.33
CA ARG A 263 44.97 8.36 4.62
C ARG A 263 44.42 7.10 3.97
N ARG A 264 45.25 6.05 3.91
CA ARG A 264 44.82 4.72 3.51
C ARG A 264 43.86 4.14 4.58
N PRO A 265 42.73 3.52 4.20
CA PRO A 265 41.87 2.82 5.16
C PRO A 265 42.52 1.52 5.63
N ARG A 266 42.26 1.13 6.88
CA ARG A 266 42.73 -0.11 7.50
C ARG A 266 41.63 -1.17 7.53
N PHE A 267 41.32 -1.75 6.37
CA PHE A 267 40.30 -2.80 6.29
C PHE A 267 40.81 -4.19 6.72
N GLU A 268 42.13 -4.32 6.87
CA GLU A 268 42.80 -5.50 7.43
C GLU A 268 42.43 -5.78 8.89
N ASP A 269 41.93 -4.77 9.62
CA ASP A 269 41.53 -4.88 11.02
C ASP A 269 40.18 -5.61 11.21
N TYR A 270 39.40 -5.81 10.14
CA TYR A 270 38.06 -6.41 10.20
C TYR A 270 38.04 -7.87 9.71
N PRO A 271 37.41 -8.80 10.46
CA PRO A 271 37.34 -10.20 10.07
C PRO A 271 36.56 -10.40 8.77
N LYS A 272 37.01 -11.34 7.93
CA LYS A 272 36.28 -11.74 6.72
C LYS A 272 35.49 -13.02 7.04
N PHE A 273 34.20 -12.84 7.31
CA PHE A 273 33.29 -13.94 7.60
C PHE A 273 33.14 -14.88 6.38
N PRO A 274 32.95 -16.20 6.58
CA PRO A 274 32.78 -17.18 5.50
C PRO A 274 31.55 -16.96 4.62
#